data_AF-A0A1K2I076-F1
#
_entry.id   AF-A0A1K2I076-F1
#
_cell.length_a   1.000
_cell.length_b   1.000
_cell.length_c   1.000
_cell.angle_alpha   90.00
_cell.angle_beta   90.00
_cell.angle_gamma   90.00
#
_symmetry.space_group_name_H-M   'P 1'
#
loop_
_entity.id
_entity.type
_entity.pdbx_description
1 polymer ?
#
loop_
_entity_poly.entity_id
_entity_poly.type
_entity_poly.pdbx_seq_one_letter_code
_entity_poly.pdbx_strand_id
1 'polypeptide(L)'
;MIRISFPFILALLSCGVAVAQAVPEGPRAQAWCGVALSMMAEEVADTANAEQKQLAEIFRDGGTALIEAATVAYGDSGWSPERTDELLASLRIEVEASLAGDARPALSFEDCAALAGFPQ
;
A
#
# COMPACT_ATOMS: atom_id res chain seq x y z
N MET A 1 17.23 -0.55 -36.61
CA MET A 1 16.77 -1.94 -36.88
C MET A 1 16.69 -2.66 -35.55
N ILE A 2 15.49 -3.14 -35.22
CA ILE A 2 15.17 -3.96 -34.05
C ILE A 2 15.72 -5.37 -34.25
N ARG A 3 16.27 -5.99 -33.20
CA ARG A 3 16.09 -7.43 -32.97
C ARG A 3 15.91 -7.70 -31.47
N ILE A 4 14.67 -8.05 -31.15
CA ILE A 4 14.16 -8.58 -29.89
C ILE A 4 14.82 -9.93 -29.61
N SER A 5 15.17 -10.19 -28.35
CA SER A 5 15.11 -11.53 -27.77
C SER A 5 14.88 -11.38 -26.27
N PHE A 6 13.59 -11.41 -25.93
CA PHE A 6 13.04 -11.52 -24.59
C PHE A 6 12.94 -13.02 -24.26
N PRO A 7 13.62 -13.51 -23.20
CA PRO A 7 13.18 -14.71 -22.52
C PRO A 7 12.93 -14.34 -21.06
N PHE A 8 11.91 -13.51 -20.80
CA PHE A 8 11.45 -13.22 -19.43
C PHE A 8 9.95 -13.45 -19.27
N ILE A 9 9.40 -14.36 -20.08
CA ILE A 9 8.00 -14.77 -20.02
C ILE A 9 7.97 -16.30 -20.08
N LEU A 10 8.53 -16.99 -19.07
CA LEU A 10 8.37 -18.46 -18.95
C LEU A 10 8.84 -19.02 -17.59
N ALA A 11 8.72 -18.26 -16.50
CA ALA A 11 9.01 -18.76 -15.15
C ALA A 11 7.85 -18.59 -14.15
N LEU A 12 6.63 -18.25 -14.62
CA LEU A 12 5.44 -18.13 -13.77
C LEU A 12 4.53 -19.36 -13.81
N LEU A 13 4.97 -20.46 -14.45
CA LEU A 13 4.17 -21.68 -14.63
C LEU A 13 4.92 -22.89 -14.08
N SER A 14 5.09 -22.95 -12.76
CA SER A 14 5.34 -24.23 -12.11
C SER A 14 4.90 -24.22 -10.66
N CYS A 15 3.82 -24.96 -10.44
CA CYS A 15 3.45 -25.67 -9.22
C CYS A 15 3.26 -24.87 -7.93
N GLY A 16 2.00 -24.86 -7.48
CA GLY A 16 1.75 -25.31 -6.12
C GLY A 16 0.86 -24.36 -5.31
N VAL A 17 -0.40 -24.76 -5.21
CA VAL A 17 -1.37 -24.34 -4.19
C VAL A 17 -1.81 -22.88 -4.30
N ALA A 18 -2.96 -22.70 -4.94
CA ALA A 18 -3.87 -21.61 -4.65
C ALA A 18 -4.29 -21.69 -3.18
N VAL A 19 -3.48 -21.14 -2.29
CA VAL A 19 -3.98 -20.53 -1.08
C VAL A 19 -4.48 -19.17 -1.51
N ALA A 20 -5.78 -18.91 -1.36
CA ALA A 20 -6.25 -17.56 -1.15
C ALA A 20 -5.40 -17.01 -0.01
N GLN A 21 -4.35 -16.25 -0.31
CA GLN A 21 -3.54 -15.62 0.71
C GLN A 21 -4.50 -14.61 1.33
N ALA A 22 -5.06 -14.95 2.48
CA ALA A 22 -5.87 -14.03 3.24
C ALA A 22 -5.00 -12.78 3.42
N VAL A 23 -5.42 -11.68 2.80
CA VAL A 23 -4.81 -10.37 2.99
C VAL A 23 -4.65 -10.21 4.50
N PRO A 24 -3.45 -9.87 5.02
CA PRO A 24 -3.26 -9.79 6.46
C PRO A 24 -4.25 -8.77 7.05
N GLU A 25 -5.26 -9.30 7.74
CA GLU A 25 -6.31 -8.52 8.36
C GLU A 25 -5.78 -7.93 9.67
N GLY A 26 -5.83 -6.61 9.81
CA GLY A 26 -5.61 -5.98 11.10
C GLY A 26 -5.25 -4.50 11.05
N PRO A 27 -5.36 -3.78 12.19
CA PRO A 27 -5.12 -2.35 12.28
C PRO A 27 -3.73 -1.92 11.80
N ARG A 28 -2.70 -2.75 12.01
CA ARG A 28 -1.34 -2.45 11.52
C ARG A 28 -1.25 -2.51 10.01
N ALA A 29 -1.90 -3.49 9.37
CA ALA A 29 -1.88 -3.64 7.91
C ALA A 29 -2.65 -2.49 7.25
N GLN A 30 -3.81 -2.13 7.82
CA GLN A 30 -4.56 -0.94 7.42
C GLN A 30 -3.71 0.33 7.56
N ALA A 31 -3.06 0.55 8.70
CA ALA A 31 -2.19 1.70 8.90
C ALA A 31 -1.02 1.73 7.89
N TRP A 32 -0.35 0.60 7.66
CA TRP A 32 0.77 0.52 6.71
C TRP A 32 0.31 0.85 5.28
N CYS A 33 -0.76 0.21 4.80
CA CYS A 33 -1.32 0.47 3.48
C CYS A 33 -1.86 1.89 3.36
N GLY A 34 -2.48 2.40 4.41
CA GLY A 34 -2.99 3.76 4.45
C GLY A 34 -1.89 4.81 4.30
N VAL A 35 -0.75 4.60 4.97
CA VAL A 35 0.45 5.43 4.82
C VAL A 35 1.04 5.29 3.40
N ALA A 36 1.17 4.08 2.87
CA ALA A 36 1.71 3.85 1.54
C ALA A 36 0.88 4.51 0.43
N LEU A 37 -0.46 4.36 0.47
CA LEU A 37 -1.36 5.00 -0.49
C LEU A 37 -1.32 6.53 -0.39
N SER A 38 -1.29 7.08 0.84
CA SER A 38 -1.18 8.52 1.06
C SER A 38 0.13 9.07 0.48
N MET A 39 1.25 8.38 0.69
CA MET A 39 2.54 8.78 0.12
C MET A 39 2.54 8.72 -1.41
N MET A 40 1.98 7.67 -2.02
CA MET A 40 1.86 7.60 -3.49
C MET A 40 0.99 8.74 -4.05
N ALA A 41 -0.05 9.15 -3.33
CA ALA A 41 -0.87 10.30 -3.71
C ALA A 41 -0.13 11.64 -3.59
N GLU A 42 0.82 11.76 -2.65
CA GLU A 42 1.67 12.95 -2.46
C GLU A 42 2.74 13.09 -3.56
N GLU A 43 3.20 11.99 -4.16
CA GLU A 43 4.23 12.01 -5.21
C GLU A 43 3.72 12.46 -6.59
N VAL A 44 2.40 12.58 -6.78
CA VAL A 44 1.84 13.00 -8.07
C VAL A 44 2.15 14.47 -8.34
N ALA A 45 3.00 14.72 -9.33
CA ALA A 45 3.42 16.05 -9.72
C ALA A 45 2.26 16.92 -10.25
N ASP A 46 2.36 18.24 -10.08
CA ASP A 46 1.35 19.21 -10.57
C ASP A 46 1.11 19.13 -12.09
N THR A 47 2.13 18.69 -12.83
CA THR A 47 2.11 18.50 -14.29
C THR A 47 1.47 17.19 -14.72
N ALA A 48 1.05 16.34 -13.78
CA ALA A 48 0.35 15.09 -14.07
C ALA A 48 -0.92 15.34 -14.88
N ASN A 49 -1.24 14.38 -15.75
CA ASN A 49 -2.47 14.41 -16.54
C ASN A 49 -3.71 14.14 -15.66
N ALA A 50 -4.90 14.31 -16.23
CA ALA A 50 -6.16 14.15 -15.49
C ALA A 50 -6.35 12.74 -14.90
N GLU A 51 -5.95 11.69 -15.62
CA GLU A 51 -6.06 10.31 -15.15
C GLU A 51 -5.13 10.03 -13.97
N GLN A 52 -3.90 10.54 -14.01
CA GLN A 52 -2.94 10.42 -12.92
C GLN A 52 -3.41 11.17 -11.68
N LYS A 53 -4.02 12.36 -11.85
CA LYS A 53 -4.62 13.12 -10.73
C LYS A 53 -5.80 12.38 -10.12
N GLN A 54 -6.66 11.80 -10.95
CA GLN A 54 -7.78 10.98 -10.48
C GLN A 54 -7.29 9.74 -9.71
N LEU A 55 -6.23 9.08 -10.20
CA LEU A 55 -5.62 7.95 -9.48
C LEU A 55 -5.04 8.39 -8.13
N ALA A 56 -4.40 9.57 -8.08
CA ALA A 56 -3.90 10.16 -6.83
C ALA A 56 -5.02 10.41 -5.82
N GLU A 57 -6.18 10.89 -6.28
CA GLU A 57 -7.37 11.08 -5.43
C GLU A 57 -7.89 9.76 -4.89
N ILE A 58 -7.99 8.71 -5.73
CA ILE A 58 -8.38 7.36 -5.29
C ILE A 58 -7.43 6.83 -4.21
N PHE A 59 -6.12 7.02 -4.40
CA PHE A 59 -5.11 6.61 -3.41
C PHE A 59 -5.20 7.44 -2.13
N ARG A 60 -5.43 8.75 -2.23
CA ARG A 60 -5.61 9.61 -1.05
C ARG A 60 -6.83 9.20 -0.24
N ASP A 61 -7.96 8.94 -0.90
CA ASP A 61 -9.22 8.58 -0.24
C ASP A 61 -9.12 7.20 0.40
N GLY A 62 -8.58 6.21 -0.34
CA GLY A 62 -8.33 4.87 0.20
C GLY A 62 -7.32 4.89 1.34
N GLY A 63 -6.26 5.68 1.21
CA GLY A 63 -5.24 5.86 2.24
C GLY A 63 -5.81 6.44 3.54
N THR A 64 -6.62 7.49 3.42
CA THR A 64 -7.31 8.14 4.53
C THR A 64 -8.25 7.17 5.24
N ALA A 65 -9.10 6.45 4.49
CA ALA A 65 -10.05 5.51 5.06
C ALA A 65 -9.36 4.38 5.86
N LEU A 66 -8.22 3.88 5.37
CA LEU A 66 -7.45 2.85 6.06
C LEU A 66 -6.77 3.36 7.33
N ILE A 67 -6.21 4.58 7.31
CA ILE A 67 -5.65 5.21 8.51
C ILE A 67 -6.74 5.44 9.56
N GLU A 68 -7.91 5.94 9.16
CA GLU A 68 -9.03 6.15 10.07
C GLU A 68 -9.51 4.85 10.71
N ALA A 69 -9.69 3.80 9.90
CA ALA A 69 -10.08 2.47 10.40
C ALA A 69 -9.06 1.91 11.41
N ALA A 70 -7.76 2.04 11.11
CA ALA A 70 -6.69 1.62 12.01
C ALA A 70 -6.71 2.41 13.32
N THR A 71 -6.82 3.74 13.26
CA THR A 71 -6.86 4.63 14.42
C THR A 71 -8.03 4.32 15.34
N VAL A 72 -9.22 4.10 14.78
CA VAL A 72 -10.40 3.68 15.57
C VAL A 72 -10.13 2.35 16.26
N ALA A 73 -9.60 1.35 15.55
CA ALA A 73 -9.33 0.04 16.14
C ALA A 73 -8.24 0.08 17.24
N TYR A 74 -7.23 0.94 17.09
CA TYR A 74 -6.23 1.18 18.13
C TYR A 74 -6.83 1.90 19.35
N GLY A 75 -7.70 2.90 19.13
CA GLY A 75 -8.43 3.59 20.18
C GLY A 75 -9.33 2.64 20.98
N ASP A 76 -10.09 1.78 20.31
CA ASP A 76 -10.92 0.73 20.95
C ASP A 76 -10.08 -0.28 21.74
N SER A 77 -8.83 -0.48 21.34
CA SER A 77 -7.84 -1.32 22.05
C SER A 77 -7.15 -0.59 23.22
N GLY A 78 -7.53 0.66 23.51
CA GLY A 78 -7.00 1.47 24.60
C GLY A 78 -5.66 2.15 24.32
N TRP A 79 -5.25 2.27 23.05
CA TRP A 79 -4.09 3.10 22.70
C TRP A 79 -4.40 4.57 22.88
N SER A 80 -3.39 5.34 23.28
CA SER A 80 -3.50 6.80 23.27
C SER A 80 -3.33 7.33 21.82
N PRO A 81 -3.83 8.53 21.54
CA PRO A 81 -3.58 9.20 20.26
C PRO A 81 -2.08 9.31 19.96
N GLU A 82 -1.27 9.71 20.94
CA GLU A 82 0.18 9.91 20.79
C GLU A 82 0.89 8.62 20.37
N ARG A 83 0.50 7.47 20.96
CA ARG A 83 1.06 6.17 20.60
C ARG A 83 0.68 5.77 19.18
N THR A 84 -0.51 6.14 18.73
CA THR A 84 -0.99 5.87 17.36
C THR A 84 -0.23 6.74 16.36
N ASP A 85 -0.01 8.02 16.69
CA ASP A 85 0.79 8.94 15.88
C ASP A 85 2.25 8.48 15.76
N GLU A 86 2.86 8.03 16.87
CA GLU A 86 4.21 7.44 16.87
C GLU A 86 4.30 6.21 15.95
N LEU A 87 3.27 5.36 15.96
CA LEU A 87 3.18 4.22 15.05
C LEU A 87 3.09 4.68 13.59
N LEU A 88 2.22 5.63 13.26
CA LEU A 88 2.06 6.13 11.89
C LEU A 88 3.36 6.76 11.37
N ALA A 89 4.06 7.53 12.21
CA ALA A 89 5.37 8.07 11.88
C ALA A 89 6.42 6.97 11.62
N SER A 90 6.44 5.92 12.45
CA SER A 90 7.32 4.77 12.24
C SER A 90 6.98 4.01 10.95
N LEU A 91 5.69 3.86 10.64
CA LEU A 91 5.24 3.20 9.41
C LEU A 91 5.62 4.02 8.18
N ARG A 92 5.60 5.35 8.25
CA ARG A 92 6.07 6.23 7.16
C ARG A 92 7.53 5.93 6.80
N ILE A 93 8.40 5.83 7.81
CA ILE A 93 9.82 5.48 7.61
C ILE A 93 9.96 4.09 6.97
N GLU A 94 9.16 3.11 7.42
CA GLU A 94 9.17 1.75 6.88
C GLU A 94 8.73 1.71 5.41
N VAL A 95 7.69 2.47 5.06
CA VAL A 95 7.21 2.62 3.68
C VAL A 95 8.23 3.36 2.82
N GLU A 96 8.82 4.46 3.29
CA GLU A 96 9.89 5.19 2.59
C GLU A 96 11.05 4.25 2.23
N ALA A 97 11.53 3.45 3.18
CA ALA A 97 12.59 2.47 2.93
C ALA A 97 12.16 1.40 1.91
N SER A 98 10.89 1.00 1.92
CA SER A 98 10.35 0.03 0.95
C SER A 98 10.28 0.61 -0.46
N LEU A 99 9.85 1.86 -0.61
CA LEU A 99 9.77 2.57 -1.89
C LEU A 99 11.15 2.90 -2.45
N ALA A 100 12.13 3.20 -1.60
CA ALA A 100 13.52 3.40 -1.97
C ALA A 100 14.23 2.09 -2.39
N GLY A 101 13.63 0.92 -2.12
CA GLY A 101 14.23 -0.40 -2.35
C GLY A 101 15.26 -0.81 -1.29
N ASP A 102 15.37 -0.05 -0.20
CA ASP A 102 16.25 -0.31 0.95
C ASP A 102 15.70 -1.41 1.87
N ALA A 103 14.39 -1.66 1.80
CA ALA A 103 13.71 -2.71 2.55
C ALA A 103 12.73 -3.49 1.65
N ARG A 104 12.48 -4.76 2.01
CA ARG A 104 11.39 -5.52 1.39
C ARG A 104 10.06 -4.96 1.92
N PRO A 105 9.09 -4.61 1.05
CA PRO A 105 7.79 -4.13 1.49
C PRO A 105 7.07 -5.17 2.35
N ALA A 106 6.43 -4.69 3.41
CA ALA A 106 5.65 -5.54 4.30
C ALA A 106 4.39 -6.11 3.61
N LEU A 107 3.77 -5.31 2.72
CA LEU A 107 2.57 -5.64 1.97
C LEU A 107 2.73 -5.24 0.50
N SER A 108 2.10 -5.97 -0.42
CA SER A 108 2.10 -5.62 -1.84
C SER A 108 1.06 -4.53 -2.15
N PHE A 109 1.12 -3.99 -3.37
CA PHE A 109 0.07 -3.07 -3.84
C PHE A 109 -1.29 -3.78 -3.89
N GLU A 110 -1.34 -5.05 -4.31
CA GLU A 110 -2.56 -5.86 -4.36
C GLU A 110 -3.16 -6.07 -2.97
N ASP A 111 -2.33 -6.30 -1.94
CA ASP A 111 -2.79 -6.38 -0.55
C ASP A 111 -3.46 -5.06 -0.12
N CYS A 112 -2.83 -3.93 -0.43
CA CYS A 112 -3.36 -2.61 -0.09
C CYS A 112 -4.60 -2.23 -0.89
N ALA A 113 -4.67 -2.59 -2.17
CA ALA A 113 -5.83 -2.40 -3.02
C ALA A 113 -7.04 -3.20 -2.51
N ALA A 114 -6.81 -4.45 -2.07
CA ALA A 114 -7.83 -5.27 -1.46
C ALA A 114 -8.35 -4.69 -0.13
N LEU A 115 -7.46 -4.17 0.73
CA LEU A 115 -7.86 -3.50 1.97
C LEU A 115 -8.63 -2.20 1.70
N ALA A 116 -8.21 -1.40 0.72
CA ALA A 116 -8.85 -0.14 0.35
C ALA A 116 -10.17 -0.31 -0.42
N GLY A 117 -10.52 -1.54 -0.82
CA GLY A 117 -11.71 -1.81 -1.61
C GLY A 117 -11.64 -1.31 -3.05
N PHE A 118 -10.43 -1.18 -3.61
CA PHE A 118 -10.26 -0.83 -5.02
C PHE A 118 -10.79 -1.96 -5.92
N PRO A 119 -11.38 -1.62 -7.09
CA PRO A 119 -11.80 -2.63 -8.04
C PRO A 119 -10.56 -3.41 -8.54
N GLN A 120 -10.64 -4.74 -8.44
CA GLN A 120 -9.62 -5.70 -8.86
C GLN A 120 -9.67 -5.91 -10.37
#